data_AF-A0A0E4BYG5-F1
#
_entry.id   AF-A0A0E4BYG5-F1
#
_cell.length_a   1.000
_cell.length_b   1.000
_cell.length_c   1.000
_cell.angle_alpha   90.00
_cell.angle_beta   90.00
_cell.angle_gamma   90.00
#
_symmetry.space_group_name_H-M   'P 1'
#
loop_
_entity.id
_entity.type
_entity.pdbx_description
1 polymer ?
#
loop_
_entity_poly.entity_id
_entity_poly.type
_entity_poly.pdbx_seq_one_letter_code
_entity_poly.pdbx_strand_id
1 'polypeptide(L)'
;MDDQQTTRDSVRDRDSAGMSWLSTCATPDSRVGLLRRLTEAAFLACVTNDVVRARRIAKGLDVIAPGSRECVMAYAVADLTAGDIPAALERLDPLAKANDAYGMAFQALALGLTGRLSERDTVLRHLPSGEPCLDRFHTALRQTAPAHTAGKDI
;
A
#
# COMPACT_ATOMS: atom_id res chain seq x y z
N MET A 1 2.35 46.56 16.37
CA MET A 1 2.36 45.08 16.39
C MET A 1 0.92 44.64 16.32
N ASP A 2 0.65 43.50 15.66
CA ASP A 2 -0.64 42.77 15.66
C ASP A 2 -1.55 42.84 14.41
N ASP A 3 -0.98 42.78 13.19
CA ASP A 3 -1.76 42.55 11.95
C ASP A 3 -1.33 41.33 11.12
N GLN A 4 -0.35 40.54 11.57
CA GLN A 4 0.11 39.35 10.83
C GLN A 4 -0.43 38.02 11.36
N GLN A 5 -1.08 38.01 12.53
CA GLN A 5 -1.54 36.76 13.16
C GLN A 5 -2.88 36.28 12.56
N THR A 6 -3.78 37.19 12.19
CA THR A 6 -5.15 36.90 11.71
C THR A 6 -5.21 36.28 10.32
N THR A 7 -4.19 36.49 9.48
CA THR A 7 -4.13 35.91 8.13
C THR A 7 -3.64 34.46 8.09
N ARG A 8 -2.89 33.99 9.10
CA ARG A 8 -2.41 32.60 9.14
C ARG A 8 -3.48 31.60 9.58
N ASP A 9 -4.39 32.01 10.46
CA ASP A 9 -5.48 31.15 10.92
C ASP A 9 -6.58 31.00 9.86
N SER A 10 -6.85 32.03 9.04
CA SER A 10 -7.88 31.98 8.00
C SER A 10 -7.52 31.07 6.81
N VAL A 11 -6.23 30.91 6.49
CA VAL A 11 -5.78 29.97 5.43
C VAL A 11 -5.85 28.52 5.92
N ARG A 12 -5.55 28.28 7.20
CA ARG A 12 -5.61 26.95 7.80
C ARG A 12 -7.04 26.41 7.92
N ASP A 13 -8.00 27.31 8.14
CA ASP A 13 -9.42 26.95 8.22
C ASP A 13 -10.05 26.67 6.85
N ARG A 14 -9.60 27.35 5.77
CA ARG A 14 -10.10 27.09 4.42
C ARG A 14 -9.70 25.73 3.88
N ASP A 15 -8.46 25.31 4.13
CA ASP A 15 -7.99 24.00 3.68
C ASP A 15 -8.67 22.86 4.46
N SER A 16 -8.93 23.09 5.76
CA SER A 16 -9.65 22.14 6.62
C SER A 16 -11.13 22.03 6.23
N ALA A 17 -11.77 23.15 5.90
CA ALA A 17 -13.16 23.18 5.42
C ALA A 17 -13.29 22.55 4.02
N GLY A 18 -12.37 22.84 3.09
CA GLY A 18 -12.41 22.28 1.73
C GLY A 18 -12.31 20.75 1.70
N MET A 19 -11.51 20.16 2.60
CA MET A 19 -11.40 18.70 2.73
C MET A 19 -12.56 18.09 3.53
N SER A 20 -13.16 18.83 4.47
CA SER A 20 -14.31 18.38 5.25
C SER A 20 -15.55 18.15 4.37
N TRP A 21 -15.77 18.97 3.35
CA TRP A 21 -16.95 18.85 2.48
C TRP A 21 -16.89 17.67 1.50
N LEU A 22 -15.70 17.23 1.11
CA LEU A 22 -15.53 16.02 0.30
C LEU A 22 -15.83 14.74 1.10
N SER A 23 -15.75 14.80 2.43
CA SER A 23 -16.03 13.66 3.30
C SER A 23 -17.52 13.46 3.60
N THR A 24 -18.36 14.49 3.43
CA THR A 24 -19.74 14.48 3.98
C THR A 24 -20.84 14.25 2.94
N CYS A 25 -20.55 14.31 1.63
CA CYS A 25 -21.60 14.22 0.58
C CYS A 25 -21.40 13.11 -0.47
N ALA A 26 -20.36 12.29 -0.35
CA ALA A 26 -20.14 11.16 -1.27
C ALA A 26 -21.08 9.99 -0.89
N THR A 27 -21.90 9.52 -1.83
CA THR A 27 -22.57 8.22 -1.67
C THR A 27 -21.52 7.13 -1.42
N PRO A 28 -21.82 6.06 -0.67
CA PRO A 28 -20.86 5.00 -0.37
C PRO A 28 -20.11 4.49 -1.62
N ASP A 29 -20.83 4.33 -2.73
CA ASP A 29 -20.27 3.90 -4.02
C ASP A 29 -19.27 4.91 -4.61
N SER A 30 -19.56 6.20 -4.50
CA SER A 30 -18.66 7.26 -4.96
C SER A 30 -17.39 7.36 -4.11
N ARG A 31 -17.50 7.10 -2.80
CA ARG A 31 -16.33 7.04 -1.89
C ARG A 31 -15.45 5.83 -2.21
N VAL A 32 -16.03 4.65 -2.39
CA VAL A 32 -15.28 3.45 -2.80
C VAL A 32 -14.58 3.67 -4.14
N GLY A 33 -15.28 4.26 -5.12
CA GLY A 33 -14.69 4.62 -6.41
C GLY A 33 -13.52 5.61 -6.30
N LEU A 34 -13.62 6.60 -5.42
CA LEU A 34 -12.56 7.56 -5.16
C LEU A 34 -11.33 6.90 -4.53
N LEU A 35 -11.51 6.12 -3.46
CA LEU A 35 -10.41 5.43 -2.76
C LEU A 35 -9.66 4.49 -3.71
N ARG A 36 -10.40 3.76 -4.54
CA ARG A 36 -9.82 2.90 -5.58
C ARG A 36 -8.95 3.70 -6.56
N ARG A 37 -9.47 4.78 -7.15
CA ARG A 37 -8.73 5.60 -8.12
C ARG A 37 -7.47 6.22 -7.52
N LEU A 38 -7.54 6.68 -6.27
CA LEU A 38 -6.38 7.21 -5.56
C LEU A 38 -5.33 6.11 -5.30
N THR A 39 -5.76 4.90 -4.95
CA THR A 39 -4.86 3.76 -4.77
C THR A 39 -4.20 3.36 -6.09
N GLU A 40 -4.95 3.33 -7.18
CA GLU A 40 -4.42 3.10 -8.54
C GLU A 40 -3.40 4.18 -8.93
N ALA A 41 -3.66 5.46 -8.61
CA ALA A 41 -2.71 6.54 -8.84
C ALA A 41 -1.42 6.40 -7.99
N ALA A 42 -1.54 5.96 -6.73
CA ALA A 42 -0.39 5.66 -5.88
C ALA A 42 0.45 4.51 -6.47
N PHE A 43 -0.20 3.46 -6.98
CA PHE A 43 0.48 2.36 -7.65
C PHE A 43 1.23 2.82 -8.92
N LEU A 44 0.60 3.66 -9.76
CA LEU A 44 1.26 4.23 -10.94
C LEU A 44 2.48 5.10 -10.58
N ALA A 45 2.41 5.84 -9.48
CA ALA A 45 3.56 6.57 -8.96
C ALA A 45 4.70 5.60 -8.55
N CYS A 46 4.38 4.45 -7.96
CA CYS A 46 5.37 3.42 -7.64
C CYS A 46 6.00 2.80 -8.89
N VAL A 47 5.21 2.51 -9.93
CA VAL A 47 5.72 1.98 -11.23
C VAL A 47 6.72 2.94 -11.89
N THR A 48 6.50 4.25 -11.72
CA THR A 48 7.40 5.29 -12.22
C THR A 48 8.53 5.65 -11.23
N ASN A 49 8.69 4.86 -10.16
CA ASN A 49 9.64 5.07 -9.06
C ASN A 49 9.53 6.45 -8.36
N ASP A 50 8.38 7.12 -8.46
CA ASP A 50 8.07 8.35 -7.73
C ASP A 50 7.49 8.01 -6.35
N VAL A 51 8.36 7.48 -5.48
CA VAL A 51 8.02 7.07 -4.11
C VAL A 51 7.47 8.25 -3.30
N VAL A 52 7.98 9.46 -3.52
CA VAL A 52 7.54 10.67 -2.81
C VAL A 52 6.08 10.97 -3.14
N ARG A 53 5.70 10.90 -4.42
CA ARG A 53 4.30 11.07 -4.83
C ARG A 53 3.42 9.94 -4.31
N ALA A 54 3.87 8.68 -4.40
CA ALA A 54 3.12 7.55 -3.86
C ALA A 54 2.80 7.72 -2.37
N ARG A 55 3.77 8.11 -1.55
CA ARG A 55 3.58 8.39 -0.12
C ARG A 55 2.64 9.56 0.14
N ARG A 56 2.71 10.63 -0.66
CA ARG A 56 1.78 11.77 -0.53
C ARG A 56 0.35 11.35 -0.83
N ILE A 57 0.13 10.52 -1.85
CA ILE A 57 -1.21 9.99 -2.16
C ILE A 57 -1.69 9.07 -1.05
N ALA A 58 -0.85 8.16 -0.56
CA ALA A 58 -1.18 7.28 0.56
C ALA A 58 -1.55 8.07 1.83
N LYS A 59 -0.82 9.16 2.13
CA LYS A 59 -1.18 10.08 3.21
C LYS A 59 -2.53 10.75 2.99
N GLY A 60 -2.85 11.14 1.76
CA GLY A 60 -4.18 11.66 1.42
C GLY A 60 -5.29 10.62 1.63
N LEU A 61 -5.05 9.37 1.21
CA LEU A 61 -5.96 8.25 1.47
C LEU A 61 -6.20 8.04 2.96
N ASP A 62 -5.15 8.09 3.78
CA ASP A 62 -5.25 7.92 5.23
C ASP A 62 -6.08 9.02 5.90
N VAL A 63 -5.99 10.26 5.40
CA VAL A 63 -6.84 11.36 5.89
C VAL A 63 -8.32 11.13 5.53
N ILE A 64 -8.60 10.59 4.34
CA ILE A 64 -9.98 10.39 3.84
C ILE A 64 -10.63 9.13 4.44
N ALA A 65 -9.86 8.07 4.59
CA ALA A 65 -10.30 6.77 5.08
C ALA A 65 -9.17 6.09 5.88
N PRO A 66 -8.97 6.53 7.14
CA PRO A 66 -7.92 6.00 8.00
C PRO A 66 -8.03 4.49 8.15
N GLY A 67 -6.91 3.78 7.99
CA GLY A 67 -6.85 2.32 8.14
C GLY A 67 -7.66 1.53 7.10
N SER A 68 -8.21 2.19 6.07
CA SER A 68 -8.84 1.47 4.96
C SER A 68 -7.85 0.55 4.27
N ARG A 69 -8.37 -0.52 3.67
CA ARG A 69 -7.57 -1.47 2.90
C ARG A 69 -6.76 -0.76 1.81
N GLU A 70 -7.39 0.15 1.09
CA GLU A 70 -6.78 1.00 0.07
C GLU A 70 -5.59 1.81 0.61
N CYS A 71 -5.76 2.45 1.76
CA CYS A 71 -4.69 3.19 2.43
C CYS A 71 -3.50 2.28 2.78
N VAL A 72 -3.78 1.14 3.42
CA VAL A 72 -2.75 0.18 3.82
C VAL A 72 -1.97 -0.33 2.60
N MET A 73 -2.68 -0.72 1.54
CA MET A 73 -2.07 -1.19 0.30
C MET A 73 -1.21 -0.11 -0.37
N ALA A 74 -1.70 1.12 -0.47
CA ALA A 74 -0.96 2.23 -1.07
C ALA A 74 0.37 2.50 -0.34
N TYR A 75 0.32 2.52 1.00
CA TYR A 75 1.52 2.69 1.81
C TYR A 75 2.49 1.50 1.73
N ALA A 76 1.97 0.27 1.75
CA ALA A 76 2.80 -0.93 1.69
C ALA A 76 3.55 -1.03 0.36
N VAL A 77 2.87 -0.75 -0.76
CA VAL A 77 3.53 -0.73 -2.09
C VAL A 77 4.60 0.37 -2.14
N ALA A 78 4.30 1.57 -1.61
CA ALA A 78 5.28 2.65 -1.58
C ALA A 78 6.55 2.29 -0.74
N ASP A 79 6.39 1.56 0.37
CA ASP A 79 7.52 1.05 1.15
C ASP A 79 8.32 0.00 0.38
N LEU A 80 7.63 -0.96 -0.26
CA LEU A 80 8.30 -1.98 -1.09
C LEU A 80 9.09 -1.35 -2.23
N THR A 81 8.53 -0.34 -2.90
CA THR A 81 9.22 0.41 -3.95
C THR A 81 10.42 1.18 -3.41
N ALA A 82 10.33 1.70 -2.19
CA ALA A 82 11.45 2.35 -1.50
C ALA A 82 12.53 1.37 -1.00
N GLY A 83 12.28 0.06 -1.07
CA GLY A 83 13.14 -0.97 -0.48
C GLY A 83 13.00 -1.12 1.04
N ASP A 84 12.04 -0.43 1.67
CA ASP A 84 11.76 -0.53 3.10
C ASP A 84 10.83 -1.72 3.39
N ILE A 85 11.37 -2.92 3.21
CA ILE A 85 10.61 -4.16 3.36
C ILE A 85 10.06 -4.37 4.78
N PRO A 86 10.79 -4.04 5.87
CA PRO A 86 10.25 -4.12 7.23
C PRO A 86 8.99 -3.26 7.43
N ALA A 87 9.02 -1.99 6.99
CA ALA A 87 7.85 -1.13 7.10
C ALA A 87 6.67 -1.66 6.28
N ALA A 88 6.93 -2.19 5.08
CA ALA A 88 5.89 -2.82 4.26
C ALA A 88 5.23 -4.00 4.99
N LEU A 89 6.02 -4.87 5.63
CA LEU A 89 5.51 -6.02 6.38
C LEU A 89 4.66 -5.60 7.58
N GLU A 90 5.10 -4.60 8.35
CA GLU A 90 4.31 -4.06 9.46
C GLU A 90 2.98 -3.49 8.98
N ARG A 91 2.97 -2.78 7.85
CA ARG A 91 1.74 -2.23 7.28
C ARG A 91 0.79 -3.30 6.77
N LEU A 92 1.30 -4.39 6.19
CA LEU A 92 0.49 -5.47 5.62
C LEU A 92 -0.06 -6.43 6.68
N ASP A 93 0.54 -6.50 7.87
CA ASP A 93 0.16 -7.43 8.93
C ASP A 93 -1.35 -7.38 9.30
N PRO A 94 -1.99 -6.21 9.48
CA PRO A 94 -3.43 -6.14 9.74
C PRO A 94 -4.29 -6.77 8.63
N LEU A 95 -3.92 -6.58 7.36
CA LEU A 95 -4.65 -7.15 6.23
C LEU A 95 -4.44 -8.65 6.13
N ALA A 96 -3.21 -9.12 6.35
CA ALA A 96 -2.90 -10.54 6.36
C ALA A 96 -3.65 -11.27 7.49
N LYS A 97 -3.70 -10.69 8.70
CA LYS A 97 -4.49 -11.21 9.83
C LYS A 97 -5.99 -11.24 9.56
N ALA A 98 -6.49 -10.33 8.73
CA ALA A 98 -7.88 -10.31 8.27
C ALA A 98 -8.16 -11.28 7.11
N ASN A 99 -7.18 -12.09 6.68
CA ASN A 99 -7.24 -12.94 5.49
C ASN A 99 -7.56 -12.16 4.20
N ASP A 100 -7.14 -10.90 4.10
CA ASP A 100 -7.26 -10.16 2.85
C ASP A 100 -6.33 -10.76 1.79
N ALA A 101 -6.91 -11.24 0.70
CA ALA A 101 -6.17 -11.99 -0.31
C ALA A 101 -5.02 -11.18 -0.93
N TYR A 102 -5.20 -9.87 -1.14
CA TYR A 102 -4.14 -9.03 -1.70
C TYR A 102 -3.11 -8.64 -0.64
N GLY A 103 -3.54 -8.33 0.59
CA GLY A 103 -2.64 -8.10 1.72
C GLY A 103 -1.70 -9.27 1.95
N MET A 104 -2.23 -10.49 1.95
CA MET A 104 -1.44 -11.72 2.04
C MET A 104 -0.51 -11.92 0.83
N ALA A 105 -0.97 -11.62 -0.38
CA ALA A 105 -0.14 -11.71 -1.58
C ALA A 105 1.07 -10.76 -1.52
N PHE A 106 0.86 -9.50 -1.16
CA PHE A 106 1.95 -8.53 -1.01
C PHE A 106 2.84 -8.85 0.19
N GLN A 107 2.30 -9.43 1.26
CA GLN A 107 3.11 -9.91 2.40
C GLN A 107 4.02 -11.06 1.96
N ALA A 108 3.51 -12.02 1.18
CA ALA A 108 4.32 -13.09 0.63
C ALA A 108 5.44 -12.56 -0.29
N LEU A 109 5.15 -11.56 -1.13
CA LEU A 109 6.19 -10.88 -1.92
C LEU A 109 7.28 -10.27 -1.03
N ALA A 110 6.90 -9.50 -0.01
CA ALA A 110 7.83 -8.87 0.94
C ALA A 110 8.71 -9.89 1.67
N LEU A 111 8.13 -11.01 2.12
CA LEU A 111 8.86 -12.13 2.71
C LEU A 111 9.82 -12.79 1.72
N GLY A 112 9.41 -12.93 0.46
CA GLY A 112 10.27 -13.43 -0.62
C GLY A 112 11.48 -12.53 -0.87
N LEU A 113 11.27 -11.21 -0.93
CA LEU A 113 12.32 -10.21 -1.13
C LEU A 113 13.36 -10.19 0.00
N THR A 114 12.97 -10.58 1.21
CA THR A 114 13.86 -10.69 2.39
C THR A 114 14.45 -12.09 2.59
N GLY A 115 14.19 -13.02 1.67
CA GLY A 115 14.68 -14.41 1.78
C GLY A 115 13.99 -15.24 2.85
N ARG A 116 12.90 -14.76 3.46
CA ARG A 116 12.09 -15.46 4.47
C ARG A 116 11.14 -16.48 3.81
N LEU A 117 11.71 -17.41 3.04
CA LEU A 117 10.96 -18.28 2.14
C LEU A 117 9.99 -19.23 2.87
N SER A 118 10.37 -19.76 4.04
CA SER A 118 9.49 -20.62 4.84
C SER A 118 8.22 -19.90 5.31
N GLU A 119 8.34 -18.61 5.66
CA GLU A 119 7.22 -17.77 6.06
C GLU A 119 6.36 -17.38 4.86
N ARG A 120 7.00 -17.00 3.76
CA ARG A 120 6.32 -16.77 2.47
C ARG A 120 5.47 -17.98 2.09
N ASP A 121 6.05 -19.17 2.10
CA ASP A 121 5.37 -20.40 1.69
C ASP A 121 4.23 -20.77 2.66
N THR A 122 4.34 -20.35 3.92
CA THR A 122 3.23 -20.46 4.88
C THR A 122 2.11 -19.51 4.51
N VAL A 123 2.37 -18.23 4.22
CA VAL A 123 1.35 -17.28 3.78
C VAL A 123 0.69 -17.74 2.48
N LEU A 124 1.48 -18.18 1.49
CA LEU A 124 0.99 -18.64 0.19
C LEU A 124 0.06 -19.86 0.28
N ARG A 125 0.28 -20.77 1.24
CA ARG A 125 -0.63 -21.91 1.47
C ARG A 125 -2.00 -21.52 2.01
N HIS A 126 -2.10 -20.36 2.66
CA HIS A 126 -3.35 -19.85 3.22
C HIS A 126 -4.00 -18.79 2.32
N LEU A 127 -3.40 -18.48 1.17
CA LEU A 127 -3.93 -17.50 0.24
C LEU A 127 -5.32 -17.97 -0.26
N PRO A 128 -6.37 -17.14 -0.16
CA PRO A 128 -7.68 -17.47 -0.69
C PRO A 128 -7.59 -17.78 -2.19
N SER A 129 -8.13 -18.92 -2.61
CA SER A 129 -8.18 -19.33 -4.02
C SER A 129 -9.44 -18.82 -4.72
N GLY A 130 -9.41 -18.78 -6.05
CA GLY A 130 -10.57 -18.39 -6.87
C GLY A 130 -10.45 -17.02 -7.54
N GLU A 131 -9.33 -16.32 -7.34
CA GLU A 131 -8.99 -15.10 -8.06
C GLU A 131 -7.88 -15.38 -9.10
N PRO A 132 -8.18 -15.40 -10.40
CA PRO A 132 -7.22 -15.80 -11.44
C PRO A 132 -5.92 -14.98 -11.45
N CYS A 133 -5.99 -13.71 -11.02
CA CYS A 133 -4.80 -12.86 -10.91
C CYS A 133 -3.88 -13.31 -9.77
N LEU A 134 -4.46 -13.72 -8.64
CA LEU A 134 -3.72 -14.20 -7.48
C LEU A 134 -3.14 -15.59 -7.71
N ASP A 135 -3.83 -16.46 -8.45
CA ASP A 135 -3.32 -17.79 -8.80
C ASP A 135 -2.04 -17.71 -9.67
N ARG A 136 -2.01 -16.78 -10.63
CA ARG A 136 -0.82 -16.51 -11.45
C ARG A 136 0.31 -15.91 -10.61
N PHE A 137 -0.02 -14.96 -9.74
CA PHE A 137 0.96 -14.35 -8.84
C PHE A 137 1.57 -15.36 -7.87
N HIS A 138 0.74 -16.22 -7.28
CA HIS A 138 1.16 -17.32 -6.42
C HIS A 138 2.08 -18.30 -7.16
N THR A 139 1.74 -18.66 -8.40
CA THR A 139 2.61 -19.48 -9.26
C THR A 139 3.95 -18.80 -9.52
N ALA A 140 3.95 -17.52 -9.88
CA ALA A 140 5.17 -16.76 -10.11
C ALA A 140 6.06 -16.70 -8.86
N LEU A 141 5.50 -16.41 -7.68
CA LEU A 141 6.26 -16.35 -6.43
C LEU A 141 6.84 -17.71 -6.00
N ARG A 142 6.17 -18.83 -6.30
CA ARG A 142 6.75 -20.16 -6.05
C ARG A 142 7.92 -20.46 -6.98
N GLN A 143 7.90 -19.94 -8.21
CA GLN A 143 8.96 -20.13 -9.19
C GLN A 143 10.21 -19.28 -8.88
N THR A 144 10.10 -18.21 -8.08
CA THR A 144 11.24 -17.38 -7.67
C THR A 144 12.04 -17.95 -6.48
N ALA A 145 12.03 -19.28 -6.26
CA ALA A 145 13.00 -19.92 -5.37
C ALA A 145 14.44 -19.67 -5.87
N PRO A 146 15.44 -19.56 -4.99
CA PRO A 146 16.68 -18.88 -5.34
C PRO A 146 17.48 -19.68 -6.37
N ALA A 147 17.99 -18.99 -7.40
CA ALA A 147 19.19 -19.44 -8.07
C ALA A 147 20.32 -19.41 -7.05
N HIS A 148 20.63 -20.55 -6.42
CA HIS A 148 21.91 -20.77 -5.78
C HIS A 148 22.60 -21.90 -6.55
N THR A 149 23.50 -21.52 -7.46
CA THR A 149 24.80 -22.15 -7.80
C THR A 149 25.24 -21.80 -9.21
N ALA A 150 26.10 -20.77 -9.36
CA ALA A 150 27.10 -20.73 -10.43
C ALA A 150 28.22 -19.72 -10.09
N GLY A 151 29.41 -20.25 -9.81
CA GLY A 151 30.67 -19.54 -9.51
C GLY A 151 30.92 -19.48 -8.01
N LYS A 152 31.44 -20.50 -7.32
CA LYS A 152 32.66 -21.30 -7.57
C LYS A 152 33.88 -20.40 -7.78
N ASP A 153 34.74 -20.43 -6.76
CA ASP A 153 36.12 -19.95 -6.66
C ASP A 153 36.79 -19.55 -7.98
N ILE A 154 37.32 -18.32 -8.02
CA ILE A 154 38.60 -17.98 -8.65
C ILE A 154 39.33 -17.02 -7.70
#